data_AF-A0A316JS65-F1
#
_entry.id   AF-A0A316JS65-F1
#
_cell.length_a   1.000
_cell.length_b   1.000
_cell.length_c   1.000
_cell.angle_alpha   90.00
_cell.angle_beta   90.00
_cell.angle_gamma   90.00
#
_symmetry.space_group_name_H-M   'P 1'
#
loop_
_entity.id
_entity.type
_entity.pdbx_description
1 polymer ?
#
loop_
_entity_poly.entity_id
_entity_poly.type
_entity_poly.pdbx_seq_one_letter_code
_entity_poly.pdbx_strand_id
1 'polypeptide(L)'
;MDTGGELLNPPRYYSTDGDASSAFPISFGDRVQVSEGYTVGSVEVPAGIYVYLGGESDTIAPSTADYTNLDLWKLESSASGLVPNLGNVTGSDSIAIGGAVVRNVVESGAVALLEGATIDSGTLTIDAQALSTLIAELDSFAESSGGSSFGTGTSLAVNGSIATNVVVGAARAEIIDSNVTTTGAVPTVAHDASSLSSDLVTSDLVQSGTRYFRYLGSGETGVDLSQEDFRDVSRWEEVAAGTSVRALNDASIEALNKSATVSGDTAVGVSLAFNTVGYAPTNLLFASVDALVGTSLTPSSDAEAIARITGTSSVTSSGGIAVEAQNTATIDADLSNDATSAASALVNASGIAASAVLALNRVAGGALAEIVANSATGGDGAVVVSADDNGLILASSLMKAISSTSNDGGASLAGTFIDQLEDSYQYSSASVGQVISQYDVVRVASTYANGGVPGGVYQYTGATDLALSGTTDYSDTGNWQRVREASVSDLIPTGLNVTASESVAVGGLVVRNELAGGATARINQGTVSGGSVTVDAQSRTQLDATSEGIVESSGGSAFGTGVSLAINAMI
;
A
#
# COMPACT_ATOMS: atom_id res chain seq x y z
N MET A 1 36.13 4.73 -15.04
CA MET A 1 37.06 5.38 -15.99
C MET A 1 38.47 5.15 -15.48
N ASP A 2 39.43 4.88 -16.36
CA ASP A 2 40.84 4.70 -15.98
C ASP A 2 41.52 6.07 -15.93
N THR A 3 41.50 6.67 -14.73
CA THR A 3 42.00 8.02 -14.48
C THR A 3 43.52 8.16 -14.66
N GLY A 4 44.25 7.06 -14.86
CA GLY A 4 45.68 7.08 -15.20
C GLY A 4 45.96 7.49 -16.65
N GLY A 5 45.03 7.21 -17.58
CA GLY A 5 45.19 7.52 -19.01
C GLY A 5 44.87 8.97 -19.38
N GLU A 6 43.81 9.53 -18.79
CA GLU A 6 43.25 10.83 -19.17
C GLU A 6 44.19 12.02 -18.83
N LEU A 7 45.08 11.87 -17.85
CA LEU A 7 46.08 12.89 -17.50
C LEU A 7 47.23 13.01 -18.53
N LEU A 8 47.40 12.03 -19.43
CA LEU A 8 48.45 12.03 -20.46
C LEU A 8 47.98 12.54 -21.83
N ASN A 9 46.67 12.64 -22.06
CA ASN A 9 46.10 13.18 -23.29
C ASN A 9 44.76 13.89 -22.96
N PRO A 10 44.79 15.19 -22.61
CA PRO A 10 43.59 15.91 -22.20
C PRO A 10 42.58 16.01 -23.34
N PRO A 11 41.26 15.95 -23.05
CA PRO A 11 40.23 16.05 -24.07
C PRO A 11 40.31 17.38 -24.79
N ARG A 12 40.23 17.32 -26.11
CA ARG A 12 40.32 18.47 -27.01
C ARG A 12 38.96 19.13 -27.14
N TYR A 13 38.97 20.45 -27.31
CA TYR A 13 37.78 21.28 -27.40
C TYR A 13 37.68 21.91 -28.78
N TYR A 14 36.52 21.72 -29.42
CA TYR A 14 36.16 22.28 -30.71
C TYR A 14 34.83 23.05 -30.61
N SER A 15 34.46 23.79 -31.65
CA SER A 15 33.24 24.60 -31.67
C SER A 15 32.64 24.68 -33.07
N THR A 16 31.31 24.77 -33.17
CA THR A 16 30.57 24.84 -34.44
C THR A 16 30.64 26.19 -35.15
N ASP A 17 31.16 27.23 -34.48
CA ASP A 17 31.39 28.57 -35.04
C ASP A 17 32.70 28.70 -35.84
N GLY A 18 33.48 27.62 -35.96
CA GLY A 18 34.71 27.54 -36.74
C GLY A 18 34.50 27.45 -38.27
N ASP A 19 35.63 27.37 -39.00
CA ASP A 19 35.63 27.27 -40.47
C ASP A 19 34.85 26.03 -40.96
N ALA A 20 33.85 26.28 -41.82
CA ALA A 20 32.92 25.27 -42.38
C ALA A 20 33.58 24.14 -43.19
N SER A 21 34.88 24.25 -43.50
CA SER A 21 35.63 23.30 -44.34
C SER A 21 36.73 22.53 -43.60
N SER A 22 36.92 22.77 -42.31
CA SER A 22 38.03 22.20 -41.53
C SER A 22 37.65 20.91 -40.79
N ALA A 23 38.37 19.82 -41.09
CA ALA A 23 38.31 18.58 -40.32
C ALA A 23 39.41 18.57 -39.23
N PHE A 24 39.02 18.31 -37.98
CA PHE A 24 39.88 18.26 -36.81
C PHE A 24 40.01 16.83 -36.29
N PRO A 25 41.17 16.42 -35.75
CA PRO A 25 41.33 15.09 -35.17
C PRO A 25 40.53 14.95 -33.89
N ILE A 26 39.73 13.90 -33.77
CA ILE A 26 38.86 13.63 -32.61
C ILE A 26 39.15 12.27 -31.98
N SER A 27 38.91 12.13 -30.69
CA SER A 27 39.04 10.90 -29.92
C SER A 27 37.94 10.79 -28.87
N PHE A 28 37.67 9.58 -28.37
CA PHE A 28 36.69 9.35 -27.31
C PHE A 28 36.91 10.30 -26.13
N GLY A 29 35.85 11.00 -25.69
CA GLY A 29 35.91 11.98 -24.59
C GLY A 29 36.26 13.42 -25.01
N ASP A 30 36.66 13.67 -26.26
CA ASP A 30 36.78 15.02 -26.81
C ASP A 30 35.42 15.73 -26.83
N ARG A 31 35.44 17.06 -26.79
CA ARG A 31 34.26 17.91 -26.60
C ARG A 31 34.08 18.91 -27.74
N VAL A 32 32.82 19.13 -28.12
CA VAL A 32 32.45 20.12 -29.13
C VAL A 32 31.34 21.02 -28.60
N GLN A 33 31.56 22.33 -28.63
CA GLN A 33 30.53 23.32 -28.32
C GLN A 33 29.64 23.54 -29.54
N VAL A 34 28.36 23.24 -29.41
CA VAL A 34 27.32 23.51 -30.40
C VAL A 34 26.66 24.85 -30.07
N SER A 35 26.73 25.77 -31.04
CA SER A 35 26.16 27.11 -30.98
C SER A 35 24.63 27.08 -31.07
N GLU A 36 23.99 28.09 -30.47
CA GLU A 36 22.55 28.35 -30.63
C GLU A 36 22.16 28.52 -32.11
N GLY A 37 21.01 27.94 -32.49
CA GLY A 37 20.54 27.93 -33.88
C GLY A 37 21.29 26.98 -34.83
N TYR A 38 22.13 26.07 -34.33
CA TYR A 38 22.73 25.02 -35.16
C TYR A 38 21.67 24.01 -35.63
N THR A 39 21.65 23.70 -36.94
CA THR A 39 20.66 22.80 -37.52
C THR A 39 21.29 21.67 -38.32
N VAL A 40 20.71 20.47 -38.19
CA VAL A 40 21.00 19.32 -39.06
C VAL A 40 19.77 19.10 -39.95
N GLY A 41 19.90 19.45 -41.22
CA GLY A 41 18.79 19.44 -42.17
C GLY A 41 17.69 20.44 -41.78
N SER A 42 16.58 19.94 -41.23
CA SER A 42 15.45 20.75 -40.75
C SER A 42 15.24 20.69 -39.23
N VAL A 43 16.15 20.03 -38.50
CA VAL A 43 16.07 19.83 -37.05
C VAL A 43 17.07 20.77 -36.37
N GLU A 44 16.60 21.57 -35.42
CA GLU A 44 17.46 22.37 -34.55
C GLU A 44 18.07 21.50 -33.46
N VAL A 45 19.38 21.61 -33.28
CA VAL A 45 20.14 20.90 -32.25
C VAL A 45 20.22 21.80 -31.01
N PRO A 46 19.93 21.29 -29.80
CA PRO A 46 20.10 22.06 -28.57
C PRO A 46 21.52 22.61 -28.44
N ALA A 47 21.65 23.91 -28.14
CA ALA A 47 22.94 24.52 -27.84
C ALA A 47 23.56 23.89 -26.58
N GLY A 48 24.86 23.63 -26.59
CA GLY A 48 25.54 23.02 -25.45
C GLY A 48 26.89 22.38 -25.80
N ILE A 49 27.53 21.75 -24.83
CA ILE A 49 28.75 20.97 -25.04
C ILE A 49 28.34 19.52 -25.31
N TYR A 50 28.90 18.92 -26.36
CA TYR A 50 28.68 17.53 -26.73
C TYR A 50 30.00 16.75 -26.57
N VAL A 51 29.94 15.63 -25.86
CA VAL A 51 31.06 14.68 -25.69
C VAL A 51 30.99 13.63 -26.78
N TYR A 52 32.12 13.36 -27.43
CA TYR A 52 32.24 12.31 -28.44
C TYR A 52 32.36 10.92 -27.80
N LEU A 53 31.44 10.02 -28.16
CA LEU A 53 31.32 8.66 -27.63
C LEU A 53 32.12 7.62 -28.43
N GLY A 54 32.86 8.04 -29.46
CA GLY A 54 33.68 7.16 -30.31
C GLY A 54 32.96 6.63 -31.55
N GLY A 55 33.72 6.17 -32.54
CA GLY A 55 33.22 5.66 -33.83
C GLY A 55 34.38 5.37 -34.79
N GLU A 56 34.08 5.02 -36.05
CA GLU A 56 35.10 4.66 -37.05
C GLU A 56 35.87 5.87 -37.66
N SER A 57 35.63 7.10 -37.19
CA SER A 57 36.27 8.32 -37.73
C SER A 57 37.20 8.98 -36.72
N ASP A 58 38.49 9.04 -37.06
CA ASP A 58 39.51 9.78 -36.29
C ASP A 58 39.43 11.31 -36.46
N THR A 59 38.44 11.82 -37.22
CA THR A 59 38.25 13.27 -37.45
C THR A 59 36.79 13.71 -37.44
N ILE A 60 36.55 14.97 -37.10
CA ILE A 60 35.24 15.64 -37.17
C ILE A 60 35.31 16.98 -37.90
N ALA A 61 34.23 17.36 -38.58
CA ALA A 61 34.01 18.74 -39.04
C ALA A 61 32.88 19.35 -38.19
N PRO A 62 33.18 20.17 -37.16
CA PRO A 62 32.19 20.57 -36.15
C PRO A 62 30.94 21.24 -36.74
N SER A 63 31.14 22.08 -37.75
CA SER A 63 30.13 22.86 -38.46
C SER A 63 29.16 22.06 -39.35
N THR A 64 29.42 20.76 -39.56
CA THR A 64 28.58 19.87 -40.39
C THR A 64 28.30 18.51 -39.74
N ALA A 65 28.72 18.32 -38.49
CA ALA A 65 28.49 17.09 -37.74
C ALA A 65 27.03 16.93 -37.30
N ASP A 66 26.54 15.69 -37.29
CA ASP A 66 25.21 15.37 -36.78
C ASP A 66 25.26 15.03 -35.29
N TYR A 67 25.09 16.04 -34.44
CA TYR A 67 25.00 15.89 -32.98
C TYR A 67 23.67 15.31 -32.49
N THR A 68 22.70 15.07 -33.38
CA THR A 68 21.48 14.31 -33.02
C THR A 68 21.74 12.80 -33.01
N ASN A 69 22.86 12.35 -33.58
CA ASN A 69 23.30 10.96 -33.54
C ASN A 69 23.86 10.62 -32.14
N LEU A 70 22.99 10.07 -31.29
CA LEU A 70 23.29 9.70 -29.91
C LEU A 70 24.27 8.52 -29.74
N ASP A 71 24.54 7.75 -30.81
CA ASP A 71 25.57 6.71 -30.79
C ASP A 71 26.98 7.32 -30.81
N LEU A 72 27.12 8.54 -31.35
CA LEU A 72 28.38 9.26 -31.47
C LEU A 72 28.51 10.43 -30.48
N TRP A 73 27.39 10.99 -30.00
CA TRP A 73 27.37 12.26 -29.27
C TRP A 73 26.46 12.25 -28.05
N LYS A 74 26.99 12.74 -26.92
CA LYS A 74 26.21 12.98 -25.70
C LYS A 74 26.24 14.45 -25.32
N LEU A 75 25.06 15.08 -25.20
CA LEU A 75 24.94 16.41 -24.61
C LEU A 75 25.37 16.37 -23.13
N GLU A 76 26.35 17.20 -22.78
CA GLU A 76 26.84 17.43 -21.42
C GLU A 76 25.90 18.44 -20.74
N SER A 77 24.75 17.95 -20.30
CA SER A 77 23.60 18.74 -19.79
C SER A 77 23.82 19.42 -18.43
N SER A 78 25.06 19.54 -17.95
CA SER A 78 25.38 20.21 -16.69
C SER A 78 26.38 21.35 -16.93
N ALA A 79 26.12 22.52 -16.33
CA ALA A 79 27.06 23.64 -16.31
C ALA A 79 28.28 23.41 -15.38
N SER A 80 28.58 22.15 -15.04
CA SER A 80 29.62 21.73 -14.10
C SER A 80 31.05 21.95 -14.66
N GLY A 81 31.19 22.14 -15.97
CA GLY A 81 32.51 22.16 -16.64
C GLY A 81 33.32 23.45 -16.54
N LEU A 82 32.73 24.63 -16.26
CA LEU A 82 33.43 25.92 -16.43
C LEU A 82 33.21 27.00 -15.36
N VAL A 83 32.26 26.82 -14.45
CA VAL A 83 32.17 27.61 -13.20
C VAL A 83 31.84 26.63 -12.08
N PRO A 84 32.63 26.55 -10.99
CA PRO A 84 32.19 25.80 -9.83
C PRO A 84 30.85 26.38 -9.37
N ASN A 85 29.84 25.54 -9.16
CA ASN A 85 28.67 25.99 -8.41
C ASN A 85 29.14 26.24 -6.97
N LEU A 86 29.56 27.47 -6.66
CA LEU A 86 30.11 27.87 -5.37
C LEU A 86 29.06 27.89 -4.24
N GLY A 87 27.84 27.42 -4.51
CA GLY A 87 26.71 27.49 -3.60
C GLY A 87 26.45 28.92 -3.11
N ASN A 88 25.91 29.04 -1.90
CA ASN A 88 25.99 30.32 -1.21
C ASN A 88 27.38 30.50 -0.58
N VAL A 89 28.14 31.49 -1.03
CA VAL A 89 29.47 31.82 -0.48
C VAL A 89 29.40 32.58 0.85
N THR A 90 28.20 32.96 1.27
CA THR A 90 27.88 33.57 2.57
C THR A 90 26.84 32.73 3.31
N GLY A 91 26.72 32.89 4.63
CA GLY A 91 25.72 32.15 5.42
C GLY A 91 24.30 32.37 4.90
N SER A 92 23.60 31.28 4.61
CA SER A 92 22.19 31.23 4.22
C SER A 92 21.43 30.42 5.24
N ASP A 93 20.58 31.07 6.04
CA ASP A 93 19.67 30.38 6.96
C ASP A 93 18.36 30.06 6.25
N SER A 94 17.86 28.84 6.40
CA SER A 94 16.57 28.38 5.88
C SER A 94 15.83 27.56 6.92
N ILE A 95 14.51 27.73 6.99
CA ILE A 95 13.63 26.96 7.87
C ILE A 95 12.36 26.60 7.09
N ALA A 96 12.05 25.31 7.04
CA ALA A 96 10.78 24.77 6.56
C ALA A 96 10.10 24.01 7.70
N ILE A 97 8.80 24.27 7.91
CA ILE A 97 7.98 23.55 8.88
C ILE A 97 6.71 23.13 8.16
N GLY A 98 6.60 21.83 7.90
CA GLY A 98 5.40 21.18 7.38
C GLY A 98 4.59 20.53 8.50
N GLY A 99 3.34 20.21 8.19
CA GLY A 99 2.55 19.31 9.02
C GLY A 99 1.11 19.18 8.55
N ALA A 100 0.53 18.00 8.76
CA ALA A 100 -0.81 17.65 8.34
C ALA A 100 -1.52 16.83 9.43
N VAL A 101 -2.79 17.13 9.69
CA VAL A 101 -3.63 16.37 10.63
C VAL A 101 -4.95 16.05 9.95
N VAL A 102 -5.20 14.76 9.75
CA VAL A 102 -6.41 14.23 9.11
C VAL A 102 -7.16 13.35 10.11
N ARG A 103 -8.48 13.58 10.21
CA ARG A 103 -9.37 12.78 11.04
C ARG A 103 -10.62 12.39 10.28
N ASN A 104 -10.64 11.13 9.84
CA ASN A 104 -11.77 10.52 9.16
C ASN A 104 -12.52 9.61 10.13
N VAL A 105 -13.84 9.71 10.13
CA VAL A 105 -14.72 8.81 10.89
C VAL A 105 -15.89 8.45 9.99
N VAL A 106 -16.08 7.15 9.77
CA VAL A 106 -17.25 6.58 9.10
C VAL A 106 -18.04 5.80 10.15
N GLU A 107 -19.25 6.28 10.43
CA GLU A 107 -20.23 5.61 11.30
C GLU A 107 -21.39 5.12 10.42
N SER A 108 -21.66 3.83 10.50
CA SER A 108 -22.63 3.10 9.68
C SER A 108 -23.37 2.08 10.55
N GLY A 109 -24.58 1.72 10.14
CA GLY A 109 -25.30 0.66 10.80
C GLY A 109 -26.67 0.38 10.19
N ALA A 110 -27.07 -0.88 10.24
CA ALA A 110 -28.35 -1.36 9.72
C ALA A 110 -29.11 -2.11 10.81
N VAL A 111 -30.40 -1.82 10.95
CA VAL A 111 -31.26 -2.47 11.93
C VAL A 111 -32.58 -2.86 11.27
N ALA A 112 -32.89 -4.15 11.27
CA ALA A 112 -34.15 -4.73 10.80
C ALA A 112 -34.81 -5.51 11.94
N LEU A 113 -36.03 -5.12 12.32
CA LEU A 113 -36.71 -5.65 13.50
C LEU A 113 -38.15 -6.06 13.19
N LEU A 114 -38.54 -7.24 13.64
CA LEU A 114 -39.92 -7.68 13.73
C LEU A 114 -40.26 -7.95 15.21
N GLU A 115 -40.97 -7.01 15.85
CA GLU A 115 -41.27 -7.05 17.28
C GLU A 115 -42.78 -7.15 17.54
N GLY A 116 -43.20 -8.09 18.41
CA GLY A 116 -44.59 -8.22 18.88
C GLY A 116 -45.64 -8.52 17.81
N ALA A 117 -45.23 -9.04 16.65
CA ALA A 117 -46.06 -9.14 15.45
C ALA A 117 -46.71 -10.53 15.26
N THR A 118 -47.73 -10.60 14.41
CA THR A 118 -48.23 -11.86 13.84
C THR A 118 -48.21 -11.76 12.32
N ILE A 119 -47.44 -12.65 11.67
CA ILE A 119 -47.21 -12.66 10.22
C ILE A 119 -47.73 -13.98 9.63
N ASP A 120 -48.49 -13.89 8.54
CA ASP A 120 -48.90 -14.99 7.68
C ASP A 120 -48.59 -14.59 6.23
N SER A 121 -47.67 -15.30 5.58
CA SER A 121 -47.18 -14.95 4.23
C SER A 121 -46.71 -16.17 3.43
N GLY A 122 -46.33 -15.96 2.17
CA GLY A 122 -45.61 -16.97 1.40
C GLY A 122 -44.20 -17.20 1.94
N THR A 123 -43.44 -16.11 2.07
CA THR A 123 -42.08 -16.08 2.61
C THR A 123 -41.90 -14.85 3.50
N LEU A 124 -40.85 -14.84 4.32
CA LEU A 124 -40.44 -13.71 5.14
C LEU A 124 -38.93 -13.52 5.06
N THR A 125 -38.49 -12.28 4.91
CA THR A 125 -37.07 -11.90 4.91
C THR A 125 -36.89 -10.68 5.79
N ILE A 126 -36.09 -10.80 6.84
CA ILE A 126 -35.60 -9.72 7.69
C ILE A 126 -34.11 -9.58 7.37
N ASP A 127 -33.70 -8.46 6.81
CA ASP A 127 -32.35 -8.29 6.26
C ASP A 127 -31.78 -6.92 6.67
N ALA A 128 -30.60 -6.94 7.27
CA ALA A 128 -29.86 -5.76 7.71
C ALA A 128 -28.45 -5.81 7.10
N GLN A 129 -28.13 -4.84 6.25
CA GLN A 129 -26.84 -4.78 5.54
C GLN A 129 -26.16 -3.44 5.84
N ALA A 130 -25.03 -3.48 6.52
CA ALA A 130 -24.18 -2.32 6.80
C ALA A 130 -22.87 -2.48 6.02
N LEU A 131 -22.63 -1.60 5.05
CA LEU A 131 -21.43 -1.58 4.22
C LEU A 131 -20.70 -0.25 4.46
N SER A 132 -19.43 -0.33 4.86
CA SER A 132 -18.69 0.81 5.39
C SER A 132 -17.24 0.75 4.92
N THR A 133 -16.83 1.66 4.05
CA THR A 133 -15.46 1.71 3.52
C THR A 133 -14.88 3.10 3.71
N LEU A 134 -13.64 3.17 4.17
CA LEU A 134 -12.87 4.39 4.37
C LEU A 134 -11.55 4.25 3.63
N ILE A 135 -11.40 4.99 2.53
CA ILE A 135 -10.14 5.14 1.79
C ILE A 135 -9.55 6.49 2.20
N ALA A 136 -8.32 6.51 2.71
CA ALA A 136 -7.67 7.73 3.21
C ALA A 136 -6.20 7.83 2.79
N GLU A 137 -5.85 8.99 2.24
CA GLU A 137 -4.49 9.34 1.84
C GLU A 137 -4.04 10.60 2.60
N LEU A 138 -2.82 10.57 3.12
CA LEU A 138 -2.12 11.71 3.69
C LEU A 138 -0.69 11.71 3.14
N ASP A 139 -0.35 12.69 2.30
CA ASP A 139 1.02 13.00 1.91
C ASP A 139 1.47 14.30 2.62
N SER A 140 2.73 14.34 3.04
CA SER A 140 3.30 15.44 3.79
C SER A 140 4.78 15.61 3.46
N PHE A 141 5.14 16.75 2.88
CA PHE A 141 6.52 17.07 2.47
C PHE A 141 7.01 18.38 3.09
N ALA A 142 8.24 18.38 3.60
CA ALA A 142 8.94 19.59 4.04
C ALA A 142 10.40 19.59 3.59
N GLU A 143 10.82 20.62 2.84
CA GLU A 143 12.19 20.77 2.34
C GLU A 143 12.81 22.09 2.77
N SER A 144 14.03 22.04 3.32
CA SER A 144 14.85 23.22 3.63
C SER A 144 16.21 23.13 2.93
N SER A 145 16.51 24.13 2.10
CA SER A 145 17.79 24.24 1.38
C SER A 145 18.57 25.49 1.87
N GLY A 146 18.97 25.47 3.14
CA GLY A 146 19.95 26.41 3.72
C GLY A 146 21.38 25.88 3.62
N GLY A 147 22.37 26.71 3.95
CA GLY A 147 23.79 26.31 3.96
C GLY A 147 24.75 27.32 3.34
N SER A 148 26.06 27.01 3.38
CA SER A 148 27.10 27.79 2.72
C SER A 148 28.39 26.99 2.51
N SER A 149 29.10 27.25 1.41
CA SER A 149 30.41 26.64 1.15
C SER A 149 31.55 27.21 2.00
N PHE A 150 31.38 28.40 2.60
CA PHE A 150 32.43 29.08 3.39
C PHE A 150 31.92 29.79 4.67
N GLY A 151 30.60 29.85 4.89
CA GLY A 151 29.95 30.51 6.03
C GLY A 151 29.13 29.55 6.90
N THR A 152 28.43 30.09 7.90
CA THR A 152 27.71 29.33 8.94
C THR A 152 26.19 29.29 8.71
N GLY A 153 25.74 28.99 7.48
CA GLY A 153 24.31 28.94 7.15
C GLY A 153 23.65 27.68 7.70
N THR A 154 22.52 27.83 8.38
CA THR A 154 21.75 26.73 8.97
C THR A 154 20.57 26.31 8.09
N SER A 155 20.19 25.03 8.14
CA SER A 155 19.04 24.52 7.39
C SER A 155 18.21 23.62 8.29
N LEU A 156 16.93 23.97 8.48
CA LEU A 156 16.03 23.21 9.36
C LEU A 156 14.76 22.84 8.61
N ALA A 157 14.54 21.55 8.39
CA ALA A 157 13.24 21.01 7.98
C ALA A 157 12.62 20.24 9.15
N VAL A 158 11.37 20.56 9.48
CA VAL A 158 10.55 19.81 10.44
C VAL A 158 9.25 19.43 9.76
N ASN A 159 8.84 18.18 9.87
CA ASN A 159 7.53 17.73 9.40
C ASN A 159 6.79 16.90 10.47
N GLY A 160 5.46 16.92 10.40
CA GLY A 160 4.60 16.20 11.34
C GLY A 160 3.27 15.79 10.73
N SER A 161 3.07 14.50 10.45
CA SER A 161 1.78 13.96 9.99
C SER A 161 1.04 13.21 11.09
N ILE A 162 -0.29 13.38 11.13
CA ILE A 162 -1.20 12.62 11.99
C ILE A 162 -2.40 12.18 11.16
N ALA A 163 -2.53 10.88 10.89
CA ALA A 163 -3.71 10.26 10.31
C ALA A 163 -4.51 9.54 11.41
N THR A 164 -5.80 9.82 11.51
CA THR A 164 -6.75 9.06 12.35
C THR A 164 -7.93 8.62 11.49
N ASN A 165 -8.11 7.31 11.34
CA ASN A 165 -9.15 6.71 10.52
C ASN A 165 -9.96 5.75 11.39
N VAL A 166 -11.25 6.03 11.56
CA VAL A 166 -12.14 5.21 12.40
C VAL A 166 -13.33 4.75 11.58
N VAL A 167 -13.59 3.44 11.57
CA VAL A 167 -14.81 2.85 11.00
C VAL A 167 -15.56 2.12 12.11
N VAL A 168 -16.83 2.48 12.28
CA VAL A 168 -17.77 1.74 13.12
C VAL A 168 -18.97 1.37 12.24
N GLY A 169 -19.14 0.08 12.00
CA GLY A 169 -20.25 -0.49 11.24
C GLY A 169 -20.81 -1.67 12.01
N ALA A 170 -22.13 -1.75 12.17
CA ALA A 170 -22.78 -2.94 12.74
C ALA A 170 -24.15 -3.22 12.11
N ALA A 171 -24.48 -4.49 11.91
CA ALA A 171 -25.74 -4.96 11.35
C ALA A 171 -26.52 -5.81 12.36
N ARG A 172 -27.80 -5.51 12.56
CA ARG A 172 -28.69 -6.20 13.50
C ARG A 172 -30.02 -6.56 12.84
N ALA A 173 -30.33 -7.85 12.74
CA ALA A 173 -31.58 -8.38 12.22
C ALA A 173 -32.23 -9.29 13.26
N GLU A 174 -33.39 -8.93 13.80
CA GLU A 174 -34.03 -9.71 14.88
C GLU A 174 -35.55 -9.90 14.68
N ILE A 175 -36.02 -11.10 15.03
CA ILE A 175 -37.42 -11.41 15.31
C ILE A 175 -37.59 -11.54 16.83
N ILE A 176 -38.46 -10.73 17.43
CA ILE A 176 -38.65 -10.60 18.89
C ILE A 176 -40.14 -10.76 19.22
N ASP A 177 -40.46 -11.61 20.19
CA ASP A 177 -41.83 -11.84 20.72
C ASP A 177 -42.93 -11.95 19.65
N SER A 178 -42.63 -12.57 18.50
CA SER A 178 -43.49 -12.58 17.30
C SER A 178 -43.90 -13.98 16.86
N ASN A 179 -45.11 -14.10 16.30
CA ASN A 179 -45.63 -15.34 15.73
C ASN A 179 -45.58 -15.28 14.19
N VAL A 180 -44.79 -16.15 13.55
CA VAL A 180 -44.55 -16.13 12.11
C VAL A 180 -44.99 -17.45 11.49
N THR A 181 -45.79 -17.37 10.42
CA THR A 181 -46.17 -18.50 9.58
C THR A 181 -45.83 -18.19 8.12
N THR A 182 -44.94 -18.97 7.49
CA THR A 182 -44.61 -18.86 6.07
C THR A 182 -44.96 -20.14 5.31
N THR A 183 -45.80 -20.01 4.28
CA THR A 183 -46.48 -21.13 3.61
C THR A 183 -45.77 -21.64 2.35
N GLY A 184 -44.82 -20.88 1.79
CA GLY A 184 -44.04 -21.26 0.63
C GLY A 184 -43.18 -22.49 0.92
N ALA A 185 -43.29 -23.52 0.07
CA ALA A 185 -42.50 -24.74 0.16
C ALA A 185 -41.04 -24.49 -0.27
N VAL A 186 -40.16 -25.45 0.06
CA VAL A 186 -38.77 -25.49 -0.43
C VAL A 186 -38.75 -25.45 -1.97
N PRO A 187 -38.00 -24.55 -2.61
CA PRO A 187 -37.86 -24.52 -4.07
C PRO A 187 -37.22 -25.80 -4.62
N THR A 188 -37.71 -26.29 -5.75
CA THR A 188 -37.05 -27.38 -6.47
C THR A 188 -35.81 -26.85 -7.18
N VAL A 189 -34.64 -27.31 -6.77
CA VAL A 189 -33.35 -26.92 -7.34
C VAL A 189 -33.02 -27.76 -8.58
N ALA A 190 -32.38 -27.11 -9.57
CA ALA A 190 -31.81 -27.77 -10.75
C ALA A 190 -30.34 -28.16 -10.49
N HIS A 191 -29.57 -27.27 -9.85
CA HIS A 191 -28.14 -27.46 -9.56
C HIS A 191 -27.77 -26.97 -8.15
N ASP A 192 -26.61 -27.37 -7.66
CA ASP A 192 -25.98 -26.88 -6.43
C ASP A 192 -24.75 -26.03 -6.79
N ALA A 193 -24.50 -24.94 -6.05
CA ALA A 193 -23.40 -24.00 -6.32
C ALA A 193 -22.00 -24.63 -6.19
N SER A 194 -21.85 -25.80 -5.58
CA SER A 194 -20.58 -26.56 -5.58
C SER A 194 -20.32 -27.36 -6.87
N SER A 195 -21.21 -27.29 -7.87
CA SER A 195 -21.10 -28.08 -9.10
C SER A 195 -20.07 -27.50 -10.07
N LEU A 196 -18.97 -28.21 -10.29
CA LEU A 196 -17.86 -27.81 -11.17
C LEU A 196 -18.17 -27.84 -12.68
N SER A 197 -19.38 -28.25 -13.07
CA SER A 197 -19.82 -28.34 -14.47
C SER A 197 -21.33 -28.57 -14.54
N SER A 198 -22.10 -27.51 -14.77
CA SER A 198 -23.55 -27.53 -14.96
C SER A 198 -23.95 -27.01 -16.35
N ASP A 199 -24.97 -27.64 -16.93
CA ASP A 199 -25.67 -27.11 -18.10
C ASP A 199 -26.86 -26.27 -17.60
N LEU A 200 -26.77 -24.95 -17.77
CA LEU A 200 -27.76 -23.99 -17.29
C LEU A 200 -28.75 -23.63 -18.38
N VAL A 201 -30.04 -23.61 -18.05
CA VAL A 201 -31.10 -23.00 -18.88
C VAL A 201 -31.83 -21.89 -18.15
N THR A 202 -32.39 -20.93 -18.89
CA THR A 202 -33.10 -19.78 -18.32
C THR A 202 -34.17 -20.22 -17.32
N SER A 203 -34.18 -19.60 -16.15
CA SER A 203 -35.00 -19.94 -14.97
C SER A 203 -34.60 -21.19 -14.18
N ASP A 204 -33.46 -21.84 -14.47
CA ASP A 204 -32.88 -22.84 -13.56
C ASP A 204 -32.65 -22.22 -12.17
N LEU A 205 -32.95 -22.99 -11.13
CA LEU A 205 -32.69 -22.63 -9.74
C LEU A 205 -31.42 -23.32 -9.25
N VAL A 206 -30.46 -22.51 -8.82
CA VAL A 206 -29.22 -22.96 -8.17
C VAL A 206 -29.31 -22.69 -6.68
N GLN A 207 -28.98 -23.68 -5.85
CA GLN A 207 -28.85 -23.46 -4.40
C GLN A 207 -27.40 -23.13 -4.04
N SER A 208 -27.21 -22.05 -3.29
CA SER A 208 -25.93 -21.68 -2.70
C SER A 208 -26.10 -21.51 -1.19
N GLY A 209 -25.68 -22.53 -0.44
CA GLY A 209 -25.93 -22.62 1.00
C GLY A 209 -27.43 -22.67 1.33
N THR A 210 -27.93 -21.63 1.99
CA THR A 210 -29.36 -21.45 2.34
C THR A 210 -30.17 -20.73 1.26
N ARG A 211 -29.50 -20.15 0.27
CA ARG A 211 -30.08 -19.20 -0.70
C ARG A 211 -30.35 -19.90 -2.03
N TYR A 212 -31.33 -19.37 -2.75
CA TYR A 212 -31.74 -19.88 -4.06
C TYR A 212 -31.60 -18.76 -5.08
N PHE A 213 -30.94 -19.04 -6.20
CA PHE A 213 -30.69 -18.08 -7.26
C PHE A 213 -31.29 -18.60 -8.58
N ARG A 214 -32.10 -17.78 -9.23
CA ARG A 214 -32.65 -18.07 -10.55
C ARG A 214 -31.70 -17.53 -11.60
N TYR A 215 -31.30 -18.39 -12.53
CA TYR A 215 -30.48 -18.01 -13.67
C TYR A 215 -31.30 -17.20 -14.69
N LEU A 216 -30.83 -16.00 -15.03
CA LEU A 216 -31.49 -15.05 -15.93
C LEU A 216 -30.97 -15.12 -17.38
N GLY A 217 -29.81 -15.75 -17.60
CA GLY A 217 -29.15 -15.81 -18.90
C GLY A 217 -29.76 -16.82 -19.88
N SER A 218 -29.10 -16.97 -21.04
CA SER A 218 -29.44 -17.95 -22.08
C SER A 218 -28.75 -19.30 -21.85
N GLY A 219 -29.13 -20.36 -22.57
CA GLY A 219 -28.54 -21.69 -22.38
C GLY A 219 -27.00 -21.71 -22.46
N GLU A 220 -26.36 -22.18 -21.39
CA GLU A 220 -24.90 -22.34 -21.22
C GLU A 220 -24.57 -23.78 -20.82
N THR A 221 -23.38 -24.27 -21.15
CA THR A 221 -22.98 -25.68 -20.90
C THR A 221 -21.61 -25.76 -20.24
N GLY A 222 -21.46 -26.64 -19.24
CA GLY A 222 -20.20 -26.84 -18.52
C GLY A 222 -19.78 -25.64 -17.65
N VAL A 223 -20.74 -24.91 -17.09
CA VAL A 223 -20.49 -23.78 -16.17
C VAL A 223 -20.00 -24.31 -14.82
N ASP A 224 -18.88 -23.79 -14.32
CA ASP A 224 -18.40 -24.07 -12.96
C ASP A 224 -19.11 -23.12 -11.98
N LEU A 225 -20.13 -23.62 -11.29
CA LEU A 225 -20.93 -22.83 -10.35
C LEU A 225 -20.15 -22.44 -9.09
N SER A 226 -19.00 -23.07 -8.81
CA SER A 226 -18.18 -22.74 -7.65
C SER A 226 -17.41 -21.43 -7.80
N GLN A 227 -17.31 -20.93 -9.04
CA GLN A 227 -16.64 -19.67 -9.39
C GLN A 227 -17.63 -18.54 -9.76
N GLU A 228 -18.94 -18.80 -9.68
CA GLU A 228 -19.99 -17.83 -10.01
C GLU A 228 -20.21 -16.79 -8.89
N ASP A 229 -20.25 -15.50 -9.25
CA ASP A 229 -20.73 -14.46 -8.33
C ASP A 229 -22.25 -14.33 -8.41
N PHE A 230 -22.94 -14.98 -7.47
CA PHE A 230 -24.39 -14.90 -7.29
C PHE A 230 -24.90 -13.49 -6.91
N ARG A 231 -24.02 -12.49 -6.75
CA ARG A 231 -24.39 -11.07 -6.59
C ARG A 231 -24.60 -10.35 -7.93
N ASP A 232 -24.20 -10.93 -9.06
CA ASP A 232 -24.44 -10.33 -10.38
C ASP A 232 -25.93 -10.38 -10.74
N VAL A 233 -26.63 -9.30 -10.43
CA VAL A 233 -28.06 -9.10 -10.72
C VAL A 233 -28.40 -9.08 -12.22
N SER A 234 -27.41 -9.05 -13.12
CA SER A 234 -27.64 -9.21 -14.56
C SER A 234 -27.78 -10.69 -14.97
N ARG A 235 -27.25 -11.61 -14.15
CA ARG A 235 -27.19 -13.05 -14.40
C ARG A 235 -28.00 -13.88 -13.40
N TRP A 236 -28.18 -13.39 -12.18
CA TRP A 236 -28.80 -14.11 -11.06
C TRP A 236 -29.87 -13.27 -10.35
N GLU A 237 -31.01 -13.87 -10.03
CA GLU A 237 -32.07 -13.29 -9.19
C GLU A 237 -32.23 -14.11 -7.91
N GLU A 238 -32.06 -13.50 -6.72
CA GLU A 238 -32.32 -14.19 -5.45
C GLU A 238 -33.81 -14.50 -5.30
N VAL A 239 -34.12 -15.76 -4.98
CA VAL A 239 -35.47 -16.27 -4.77
C VAL A 239 -35.65 -16.59 -3.29
N ALA A 240 -36.43 -15.77 -2.59
CA ALA A 240 -36.75 -15.98 -1.19
C ALA A 240 -37.47 -17.33 -0.97
N ALA A 241 -37.09 -18.04 0.10
CA ALA A 241 -37.71 -19.27 0.55
C ALA A 241 -37.90 -19.23 2.07
N GLY A 242 -39.01 -19.77 2.56
CA GLY A 242 -39.29 -19.90 3.99
C GLY A 242 -39.22 -18.58 4.79
N THR A 243 -38.52 -18.62 5.92
CA THR A 243 -38.24 -17.46 6.78
C THR A 243 -36.73 -17.25 6.87
N SER A 244 -36.24 -16.05 6.57
CA SER A 244 -34.82 -15.68 6.62
C SER A 244 -34.60 -14.47 7.51
N VAL A 245 -33.58 -14.53 8.38
CA VAL A 245 -33.11 -13.43 9.24
C VAL A 245 -31.61 -13.27 8.99
N ARG A 246 -31.20 -12.14 8.41
CA ARG A 246 -29.83 -11.93 7.92
C ARG A 246 -29.26 -10.61 8.41
N ALA A 247 -28.05 -10.68 8.95
CA ALA A 247 -27.22 -9.51 9.23
C ALA A 247 -25.91 -9.65 8.47
N LEU A 248 -25.60 -8.66 7.63
CA LEU A 248 -24.32 -8.52 6.94
C LEU A 248 -23.68 -7.22 7.37
N ASN A 249 -22.47 -7.32 7.92
CA ASN A 249 -21.63 -6.18 8.25
C ASN A 249 -20.32 -6.27 7.46
N ASP A 250 -19.96 -5.20 6.77
CA ASP A 250 -18.68 -5.03 6.09
C ASP A 250 -18.10 -3.67 6.49
N ALA A 251 -16.91 -3.69 7.07
CA ALA A 251 -16.24 -2.52 7.64
C ALA A 251 -14.74 -2.54 7.29
N SER A 252 -14.34 -1.73 6.31
CA SER A 252 -12.99 -1.70 5.74
C SER A 252 -12.32 -0.33 5.85
N ILE A 253 -11.02 -0.34 6.13
CA ILE A 253 -10.11 0.81 6.00
C ILE A 253 -9.03 0.46 4.99
N GLU A 254 -8.76 1.39 4.07
CA GLU A 254 -7.56 1.46 3.24
C GLU A 254 -6.87 2.80 3.58
N ALA A 255 -5.65 2.76 4.11
CA ALA A 255 -4.99 3.95 4.66
C ALA A 255 -3.54 4.06 4.19
N LEU A 256 -3.19 5.18 3.55
CA LEU A 256 -1.85 5.50 3.09
C LEU A 256 -1.39 6.81 3.72
N ASN A 257 -0.37 6.77 4.58
CA ASN A 257 0.18 7.95 5.27
C ASN A 257 1.68 8.05 5.03
N LYS A 258 2.07 8.97 4.15
CA LYS A 258 3.45 9.22 3.73
C LYS A 258 3.93 10.56 4.28
N SER A 259 5.16 10.58 4.76
CA SER A 259 5.81 11.77 5.28
C SER A 259 7.28 11.79 4.84
N ALA A 260 7.73 12.90 4.27
CA ALA A 260 9.10 13.09 3.83
C ALA A 260 9.63 14.46 4.28
N THR A 261 10.85 14.47 4.83
CA THR A 261 11.51 15.66 5.37
C THR A 261 12.94 15.74 4.84
N VAL A 262 13.30 16.80 4.14
CA VAL A 262 14.64 16.96 3.54
C VAL A 262 15.30 18.25 4.01
N SER A 263 16.55 18.19 4.45
CA SER A 263 17.30 19.39 4.86
C SER A 263 18.78 19.37 4.49
N GLY A 264 19.35 20.56 4.24
CA GLY A 264 20.80 20.78 4.13
C GLY A 264 21.59 20.77 5.47
N ASP A 265 20.96 20.50 6.61
CA ASP A 265 21.61 20.36 7.93
C ASP A 265 20.73 19.52 8.88
N THR A 266 19.68 20.07 9.50
CA THR A 266 18.78 19.33 10.40
C THR A 266 17.43 19.00 9.74
N ALA A 267 17.05 17.72 9.71
CA ALA A 267 15.77 17.20 9.25
C ALA A 267 15.09 16.38 10.37
N VAL A 268 13.82 16.69 10.69
CA VAL A 268 13.04 16.00 11.73
C VAL A 268 11.64 15.69 11.21
N GLY A 269 11.32 14.41 10.99
CA GLY A 269 9.99 13.95 10.60
C GLY A 269 9.31 13.14 11.70
N VAL A 270 8.04 13.40 11.98
CA VAL A 270 7.22 12.56 12.89
C VAL A 270 5.93 12.16 12.18
N SER A 271 5.63 10.87 12.11
CA SER A 271 4.39 10.34 11.54
C SER A 271 3.61 9.50 12.55
N LEU A 272 2.31 9.77 12.65
CA LEU A 272 1.38 9.12 13.57
C LEU A 272 0.19 8.58 12.77
N ALA A 273 -0.08 7.28 12.85
CA ALA A 273 -1.25 6.67 12.23
C ALA A 273 -2.06 5.87 13.25
N PHE A 274 -3.37 6.13 13.30
CA PHE A 274 -4.31 5.39 14.14
C PHE A 274 -5.52 4.95 13.30
N ASN A 275 -5.51 3.69 12.86
CA ASN A 275 -6.55 3.07 12.06
C ASN A 275 -7.34 2.09 12.95
N THR A 276 -8.66 2.26 13.05
CA THR A 276 -9.48 1.38 13.90
C THR A 276 -10.82 1.01 13.27
N VAL A 277 -11.09 -0.28 13.15
CA VAL A 277 -12.41 -0.85 12.83
C VAL A 277 -13.02 -1.46 14.09
N GLY A 278 -14.26 -1.11 14.42
CA GLY A 278 -14.95 -1.67 15.59
C GLY A 278 -14.52 -1.09 16.94
N TYR A 279 -13.97 0.13 16.95
CA TYR A 279 -13.64 0.87 18.17
C TYR A 279 -14.28 2.25 18.16
N ALA A 280 -14.75 2.71 19.31
CA ALA A 280 -15.34 4.04 19.41
C ALA A 280 -14.28 5.13 19.14
N PRO A 281 -14.63 6.24 18.44
CA PRO A 281 -13.69 7.34 18.23
C PRO A 281 -13.19 7.93 19.55
N THR A 282 -11.87 8.06 19.73
CA THR A 282 -11.26 8.62 20.95
C THR A 282 -10.31 9.79 20.66
N ASN A 283 -9.72 10.36 21.71
CA ASN A 283 -8.73 11.44 21.62
C ASN A 283 -7.33 10.88 21.36
N LEU A 284 -6.53 11.61 20.55
CA LEU A 284 -5.12 11.30 20.22
C LEU A 284 -4.24 10.96 21.43
N LEU A 285 -4.51 11.56 22.60
CA LEU A 285 -3.78 11.28 23.84
C LEU A 285 -3.99 9.85 24.36
N PHE A 286 -5.20 9.29 24.20
CA PHE A 286 -5.47 7.91 24.60
C PHE A 286 -5.01 6.93 23.54
N ALA A 287 -5.16 7.27 22.25
CA ALA A 287 -4.66 6.45 21.15
C ALA A 287 -3.12 6.28 21.19
N SER A 288 -2.38 7.35 21.50
CA SER A 288 -0.92 7.29 21.65
C SER A 288 -0.45 6.57 22.92
N VAL A 289 -1.20 6.66 24.03
CA VAL A 289 -0.93 5.87 25.25
C VAL A 289 -1.24 4.39 25.04
N ASP A 290 -2.35 4.04 24.39
CA ASP A 290 -2.65 2.65 24.02
C ASP A 290 -1.55 2.11 23.08
N ALA A 291 -1.17 2.84 22.03
CA ALA A 291 -0.10 2.42 21.13
C ALA A 291 1.26 2.20 21.83
N LEU A 292 1.65 3.05 22.78
CA LEU A 292 2.95 2.99 23.46
C LEU A 292 3.01 2.06 24.69
N VAL A 293 1.90 1.90 25.43
CA VAL A 293 1.88 1.24 26.75
C VAL A 293 1.09 -0.08 26.74
N GLY A 294 0.46 -0.44 25.62
CA GLY A 294 -0.30 -1.69 25.51
C GLY A 294 -1.64 -1.67 26.25
N THR A 295 -2.12 -0.49 26.68
CA THR A 295 -3.40 -0.36 27.39
C THR A 295 -4.61 -0.52 26.48
N SER A 296 -5.79 -0.65 27.07
CA SER A 296 -7.09 -0.73 26.38
C SER A 296 -8.01 0.39 26.87
N LEU A 297 -7.58 1.64 26.68
CA LEU A 297 -8.30 2.84 27.16
C LEU A 297 -9.40 3.28 26.19
N THR A 298 -9.32 2.90 24.91
CA THR A 298 -10.47 2.99 24.00
C THR A 298 -11.50 1.89 24.30
N PRO A 299 -12.79 2.20 24.53
CA PRO A 299 -13.82 1.18 24.56
C PRO A 299 -14.00 0.59 23.16
N SER A 300 -14.12 -0.74 23.07
CA SER A 300 -14.53 -1.38 21.82
C SER A 300 -15.99 -1.06 21.52
N SER A 301 -16.31 -1.07 20.23
CA SER A 301 -17.65 -0.88 19.68
C SER A 301 -17.71 -1.82 18.47
N ASP A 302 -17.57 -3.11 18.79
CA ASP A 302 -17.25 -4.19 17.87
C ASP A 302 -18.08 -4.09 16.59
N ALA A 303 -17.41 -4.25 15.45
CA ALA A 303 -18.03 -4.26 14.15
C ALA A 303 -18.78 -5.59 13.99
N GLU A 304 -20.00 -5.67 14.52
CA GLU A 304 -20.75 -6.92 14.66
C GLU A 304 -21.81 -7.10 13.57
N ALA A 305 -21.98 -8.34 13.11
CA ALA A 305 -23.20 -8.83 12.51
C ALA A 305 -23.99 -9.68 13.53
N ILE A 306 -25.27 -9.35 13.75
CA ILE A 306 -26.14 -10.05 14.69
C ILE A 306 -27.46 -10.43 14.02
N ALA A 307 -27.74 -11.73 13.92
CA ALA A 307 -28.99 -12.28 13.39
C ALA A 307 -29.68 -13.17 14.44
N ARG A 308 -30.93 -12.86 14.83
CA ARG A 308 -31.57 -13.53 15.97
C ARG A 308 -33.07 -13.78 15.82
N ILE A 309 -33.53 -14.85 16.45
CA ILE A 309 -34.96 -15.08 16.75
C ILE A 309 -35.07 -15.27 18.26
N THR A 310 -35.71 -14.34 18.99
CA THR A 310 -35.64 -14.27 20.45
C THR A 310 -37.01 -14.14 21.13
N GLY A 311 -37.02 -14.30 22.46
CA GLY A 311 -38.17 -14.09 23.33
C GLY A 311 -39.20 -15.21 23.21
N THR A 312 -40.48 -14.86 23.30
CA THR A 312 -41.61 -15.78 23.17
C THR A 312 -41.97 -16.12 21.71
N SER A 313 -41.10 -15.76 20.77
CA SER A 313 -41.31 -15.96 19.33
C SER A 313 -41.62 -17.40 18.97
N SER A 314 -42.51 -17.59 17.99
CA SER A 314 -42.88 -18.89 17.44
C SER A 314 -42.87 -18.80 15.92
N VAL A 315 -41.96 -19.52 15.27
CA VAL A 315 -41.78 -19.48 13.81
C VAL A 315 -42.13 -20.84 13.22
N THR A 316 -43.01 -20.86 12.23
CA THR A 316 -43.36 -22.04 11.43
C THR A 316 -43.21 -21.69 9.96
N SER A 317 -42.39 -22.43 9.24
CA SER A 317 -42.07 -22.19 7.84
C SER A 317 -42.08 -23.50 7.06
N SER A 318 -42.84 -23.59 5.97
CA SER A 318 -42.79 -24.75 5.08
C SER A 318 -41.50 -24.83 4.25
N GLY A 319 -40.80 -23.72 4.08
CA GLY A 319 -39.62 -23.58 3.22
C GLY A 319 -38.29 -23.54 3.97
N GLY A 320 -38.29 -23.89 5.27
CA GLY A 320 -37.11 -23.78 6.13
C GLY A 320 -36.95 -22.43 6.83
N ILE A 321 -35.97 -22.35 7.72
CA ILE A 321 -35.61 -21.17 8.51
C ILE A 321 -34.10 -20.94 8.41
N ALA A 322 -33.67 -19.75 7.99
CA ALA A 322 -32.27 -19.35 7.99
C ALA A 322 -32.04 -18.17 8.94
N VAL A 323 -31.02 -18.28 9.81
CA VAL A 323 -30.54 -17.20 10.67
C VAL A 323 -29.05 -17.04 10.42
N GLU A 324 -28.65 -15.99 9.71
CA GLU A 324 -27.30 -15.80 9.19
C GLU A 324 -26.69 -14.47 9.66
N ALA A 325 -25.55 -14.54 10.36
CA ALA A 325 -24.71 -13.38 10.65
C ALA A 325 -23.41 -13.52 9.86
N GLN A 326 -23.07 -12.51 9.04
CA GLN A 326 -21.83 -12.45 8.26
C GLN A 326 -21.12 -11.14 8.55
N ASN A 327 -19.90 -11.21 9.06
CA ASN A 327 -19.09 -10.04 9.38
C ASN A 327 -17.76 -10.05 8.64
N THR A 328 -17.42 -8.93 8.01
CA THR A 328 -16.09 -8.63 7.46
C THR A 328 -15.58 -7.36 8.13
N ALA A 329 -14.38 -7.42 8.72
CA ALA A 329 -13.75 -6.26 9.35
C ALA A 329 -12.26 -6.21 8.96
N THR A 330 -11.85 -5.22 8.18
CA THR A 330 -10.50 -5.18 7.57
C THR A 330 -9.79 -3.84 7.73
N ILE A 331 -8.46 -3.90 7.90
CA ILE A 331 -7.56 -2.76 7.71
C ILE A 331 -6.49 -3.19 6.70
N ASP A 332 -6.29 -2.36 5.68
CA ASP A 332 -5.08 -2.28 4.89
C ASP A 332 -4.42 -0.91 5.16
N ALA A 333 -3.14 -0.89 5.53
CA ALA A 333 -2.50 0.31 6.05
C ALA A 333 -0.99 0.39 5.74
N ASP A 334 -0.62 1.35 4.89
CA ASP A 334 0.76 1.71 4.59
C ASP A 334 1.15 3.03 5.27
N LEU A 335 2.29 3.00 5.99
CA LEU A 335 2.80 4.13 6.74
C LEU A 335 4.29 4.33 6.45
N SER A 336 4.69 5.51 5.97
CA SER A 336 6.10 5.86 5.77
C SER A 336 6.46 7.21 6.39
N ASN A 337 7.69 7.31 6.93
CA ASN A 337 8.28 8.58 7.39
C ASN A 337 9.78 8.60 7.11
N ASP A 338 10.19 9.35 6.07
CA ASP A 338 11.57 9.63 5.74
C ASP A 338 12.00 10.99 6.32
N ALA A 339 13.12 11.01 7.04
CA ALA A 339 13.84 12.23 7.38
C ALA A 339 15.28 12.14 6.87
N THR A 340 15.62 12.94 5.86
CA THR A 340 16.92 12.94 5.20
C THR A 340 17.66 14.28 5.38
N SER A 341 18.91 14.21 5.82
CA SER A 341 19.84 15.32 6.00
C SER A 341 21.03 15.17 5.06
N ALA A 342 21.22 16.12 4.14
CA ALA A 342 22.24 16.09 3.10
C ALA A 342 23.00 17.42 3.03
N ALA A 343 23.95 17.62 3.95
CA ALA A 343 24.69 18.88 4.05
C ALA A 343 25.83 18.97 3.04
N SER A 344 25.92 20.11 2.33
CA SER A 344 27.00 20.41 1.38
C SER A 344 27.80 21.66 1.80
N ALA A 345 28.78 21.46 2.68
CA ALA A 345 29.71 22.50 3.12
C ALA A 345 31.17 22.01 3.03
N LEU A 346 32.06 22.89 2.56
CA LEU A 346 33.50 22.60 2.44
C LEU A 346 34.22 22.64 3.80
N VAL A 347 33.61 23.32 4.78
CA VAL A 347 34.11 23.51 6.15
C VAL A 347 32.98 23.38 7.18
N ASN A 348 33.24 22.70 8.30
CA ASN A 348 32.32 22.48 9.44
C ASN A 348 30.91 21.98 9.05
N ALA A 349 30.82 20.96 8.19
CA ALA A 349 29.54 20.38 7.83
C ALA A 349 28.89 19.65 9.03
N SER A 350 27.60 19.88 9.24
CA SER A 350 26.75 19.22 10.24
C SER A 350 25.56 18.62 9.52
N GLY A 351 25.14 17.42 9.94
CA GLY A 351 23.91 16.79 9.50
C GLY A 351 23.21 16.08 10.65
N ILE A 352 21.92 16.33 10.85
CA ILE A 352 21.07 15.62 11.81
C ILE A 352 19.81 15.16 11.09
N ALA A 353 19.54 13.85 11.09
CA ALA A 353 18.29 13.25 10.64
C ALA A 353 17.57 12.59 11.83
N ALA A 354 16.30 12.89 12.04
CA ALA A 354 15.48 12.25 13.06
C ALA A 354 14.11 11.84 12.49
N SER A 355 13.76 10.56 12.58
CA SER A 355 12.50 10.00 12.11
C SER A 355 11.80 9.25 13.25
N ALA A 356 10.52 9.54 13.47
CA ALA A 356 9.71 8.86 14.47
C ALA A 356 8.36 8.43 13.88
N VAL A 357 7.99 7.18 14.08
CA VAL A 357 6.74 6.58 13.59
C VAL A 357 6.02 5.90 14.75
N LEU A 358 4.72 6.20 14.88
CA LEU A 358 3.81 5.51 15.79
C LEU A 358 2.57 5.04 15.02
N ALA A 359 2.44 3.72 14.86
CA ALA A 359 1.32 3.08 14.16
C ALA A 359 0.43 2.31 15.14
N LEU A 360 -0.88 2.44 14.97
CA LEU A 360 -1.89 1.65 15.67
C LEU A 360 -2.93 1.19 14.67
N ASN A 361 -3.00 -0.11 14.39
CA ASN A 361 -4.06 -0.72 13.59
C ASN A 361 -4.86 -1.67 14.47
N ARG A 362 -6.18 -1.46 14.61
CA ARG A 362 -7.02 -2.30 15.46
C ARG A 362 -8.32 -2.69 14.80
N VAL A 363 -8.61 -3.98 14.79
CA VAL A 363 -9.88 -4.55 14.30
C VAL A 363 -10.56 -5.26 15.46
N ALA A 364 -11.84 -4.96 15.67
CA ALA A 364 -12.74 -5.75 16.50
C ALA A 364 -13.97 -6.09 15.66
N GLY A 365 -14.07 -7.34 15.23
CA GLY A 365 -15.22 -7.89 14.53
C GLY A 365 -16.00 -8.91 15.36
N GLY A 366 -17.19 -9.30 14.89
CA GLY A 366 -17.88 -10.46 15.44
C GLY A 366 -19.14 -10.84 14.68
N ALA A 367 -19.50 -12.13 14.73
CA ALA A 367 -20.75 -12.65 14.17
C ALA A 367 -21.54 -13.44 15.23
N LEU A 368 -22.81 -13.07 15.46
CA LEU A 368 -23.72 -13.76 16.36
C LEU A 368 -24.99 -14.18 15.63
N ALA A 369 -25.19 -15.49 15.47
CA ALA A 369 -26.43 -16.07 14.97
C ALA A 369 -27.11 -16.91 16.05
N GLU A 370 -28.37 -16.62 16.40
CA GLU A 370 -29.05 -17.42 17.43
C GLU A 370 -30.57 -17.57 17.33
N ILE A 371 -31.04 -18.74 17.79
CA ILE A 371 -32.45 -19.01 18.04
C ILE A 371 -32.65 -19.24 19.55
N VAL A 372 -33.42 -18.35 20.18
CA VAL A 372 -33.84 -18.36 21.58
C VAL A 372 -35.34 -18.10 21.63
N ALA A 373 -36.11 -19.03 21.07
CA ALA A 373 -37.54 -18.90 20.78
C ALA A 373 -38.37 -19.98 21.51
N ASN A 374 -39.70 -19.85 21.54
CA ASN A 374 -40.59 -20.92 22.00
C ASN A 374 -40.58 -22.12 21.03
N SER A 375 -40.58 -21.85 19.73
CA SER A 375 -40.42 -22.88 18.69
C SER A 375 -39.92 -22.31 17.36
N ALA A 376 -39.10 -23.07 16.64
CA ALA A 376 -38.71 -22.78 15.26
C ALA A 376 -38.85 -24.06 14.41
N THR A 377 -39.90 -24.11 13.59
CA THR A 377 -40.28 -25.29 12.80
C THR A 377 -40.08 -24.99 11.30
N GLY A 378 -39.05 -25.56 10.68
CA GLY A 378 -38.74 -25.45 9.26
C GLY A 378 -39.55 -26.37 8.33
N GLY A 379 -40.50 -27.14 8.87
CA GLY A 379 -41.36 -28.04 8.09
C GLY A 379 -40.53 -29.14 7.41
N ASP A 380 -40.71 -29.30 6.10
CA ASP A 380 -39.86 -30.17 5.28
C ASP A 380 -38.51 -29.51 4.93
N GLY A 381 -38.38 -28.19 5.10
CA GLY A 381 -37.15 -27.42 4.88
C GLY A 381 -36.18 -27.46 6.07
N ALA A 382 -34.93 -27.07 5.81
CA ALA A 382 -33.87 -27.03 6.80
C ALA A 382 -34.05 -25.87 7.80
N VAL A 383 -33.55 -26.04 9.03
CA VAL A 383 -33.28 -24.93 9.96
C VAL A 383 -31.78 -24.72 10.04
N VAL A 384 -31.28 -23.55 9.65
CA VAL A 384 -29.85 -23.21 9.63
C VAL A 384 -29.60 -21.99 10.50
N VAL A 385 -28.63 -22.11 11.41
CA VAL A 385 -28.09 -20.99 12.21
C VAL A 385 -26.60 -20.90 11.88
N SER A 386 -26.18 -19.84 11.21
CA SER A 386 -24.82 -19.68 10.70
C SER A 386 -24.23 -18.34 11.13
N ALA A 387 -23.05 -18.38 11.76
CA ALA A 387 -22.26 -17.19 12.08
C ALA A 387 -20.91 -17.30 11.38
N ASP A 388 -20.58 -16.33 10.52
CA ASP A 388 -19.31 -16.23 9.81
C ASP A 388 -18.66 -14.87 10.10
N ASP A 389 -17.43 -14.89 10.59
CA ASP A 389 -16.65 -13.71 10.95
C ASP A 389 -15.28 -13.75 10.26
N ASN A 390 -14.92 -12.66 9.57
CA ASN A 390 -13.69 -12.53 8.82
C ASN A 390 -12.97 -11.23 9.18
N GLY A 391 -11.92 -11.34 10.00
CA GLY A 391 -11.10 -10.21 10.45
C GLY A 391 -9.72 -10.21 9.78
N LEU A 392 -9.32 -9.09 9.18
CA LEU A 392 -8.01 -8.95 8.51
C LEU A 392 -7.29 -7.67 8.94
N ILE A 393 -6.00 -7.78 9.21
CA ILE A 393 -5.06 -6.64 9.19
C ILE A 393 -3.93 -6.97 8.21
N LEU A 394 -3.77 -6.12 7.20
CA LEU A 394 -2.56 -5.95 6.41
C LEU A 394 -1.97 -4.61 6.84
N ALA A 395 -0.69 -4.57 7.20
CA ALA A 395 -0.06 -3.32 7.63
C ALA A 395 1.44 -3.27 7.34
N SER A 396 1.90 -2.24 6.62
CA SER A 396 3.32 -1.90 6.52
C SER A 396 3.64 -0.63 7.29
N SER A 397 4.84 -0.55 7.85
CA SER A 397 5.32 0.63 8.58
C SER A 397 6.81 0.81 8.39
N LEU A 398 7.18 1.81 7.59
CA LEU A 398 8.53 2.21 7.27
C LEU A 398 8.93 3.48 8.03
N MET A 399 10.03 3.40 8.76
CA MET A 399 10.70 4.55 9.38
C MET A 399 12.10 4.66 8.79
N LYS A 400 12.43 5.78 8.14
CA LYS A 400 13.74 6.03 7.51
C LYS A 400 14.31 7.35 8.05
N ALA A 401 15.54 7.32 8.58
CA ALA A 401 16.29 8.52 9.01
C ALA A 401 17.73 8.45 8.50
N ILE A 402 18.12 9.27 7.52
CA ILE A 402 19.46 9.20 6.92
C ILE A 402 20.16 10.57 6.88
N SER A 403 21.40 10.64 7.38
CA SER A 403 22.24 11.84 7.40
C SER A 403 23.58 11.62 6.68
N SER A 404 24.05 12.59 5.90
CA SER A 404 25.34 12.52 5.19
C SER A 404 25.98 13.90 4.95
N THR A 405 27.32 13.96 5.07
CA THR A 405 28.14 15.19 4.91
C THR A 405 29.43 14.95 4.11
N SER A 406 29.32 14.15 3.04
CA SER A 406 30.40 13.53 2.22
C SER A 406 31.65 14.41 1.96
N ASN A 407 32.88 13.88 1.82
CA ASN A 407 33.26 12.53 1.37
C ASN A 407 34.62 12.04 1.96
N ASP A 408 35.36 11.14 1.29
CA ASP A 408 35.18 9.68 1.22
C ASP A 408 36.47 8.97 0.74
N GLY A 409 37.36 8.64 1.68
CA GLY A 409 38.50 7.77 1.45
C GLY A 409 38.15 6.29 1.16
N GLY A 410 37.04 6.01 0.48
CA GLY A 410 36.62 4.65 0.19
C GLY A 410 35.17 4.46 -0.27
N ALA A 411 34.70 5.24 -1.25
CA ALA A 411 33.39 5.12 -1.92
C ALA A 411 32.16 5.37 -1.02
N SER A 412 31.27 6.27 -1.46
CA SER A 412 29.85 6.11 -1.86
C SER A 412 29.07 4.82 -1.49
N LEU A 413 29.43 4.12 -0.41
CA LEU A 413 28.89 2.81 -0.04
C LEU A 413 27.48 2.94 0.56
N ALA A 414 26.69 1.87 0.36
CA ALA A 414 25.32 1.63 0.85
C ALA A 414 24.15 2.44 0.23
N GLY A 415 24.32 3.71 -0.16
CA GLY A 415 23.19 4.52 -0.67
C GLY A 415 22.48 3.97 -1.93
N THR A 416 23.19 3.27 -2.82
CA THR A 416 22.62 2.78 -4.09
C THR A 416 21.84 1.46 -3.99
N PHE A 417 21.56 0.96 -2.79
CA PHE A 417 20.80 -0.29 -2.58
C PHE A 417 19.48 -0.14 -1.80
N ILE A 418 19.24 1.01 -1.15
CA ILE A 418 18.05 1.23 -0.28
C ILE A 418 17.22 2.47 -0.70
N ASP A 419 17.33 2.86 -1.96
CA ASP A 419 16.36 3.71 -2.67
C ASP A 419 15.41 2.86 -3.57
N GLN A 420 15.27 1.57 -3.26
CA GLN A 420 14.30 0.65 -3.90
C GLN A 420 13.27 0.12 -2.89
N LEU A 421 13.18 0.74 -1.71
CA LEU A 421 12.35 0.26 -0.62
C LEU A 421 11.04 1.05 -0.49
N GLU A 422 9.95 0.33 -0.78
CA GLU A 422 8.62 0.50 -0.17
C GLU A 422 7.90 1.81 -0.40
N ASP A 423 7.35 1.94 -1.62
CA ASP A 423 6.22 2.84 -1.85
C ASP A 423 5.30 2.45 -3.03
N SER A 424 5.57 1.31 -3.69
CA SER A 424 4.97 0.96 -4.99
C SER A 424 4.73 -0.54 -5.26
N TYR A 425 4.85 -1.43 -4.27
CA TYR A 425 4.65 -2.88 -4.46
C TYR A 425 3.64 -3.50 -3.49
N GLN A 426 2.66 -4.23 -3.99
CA GLN A 426 1.64 -4.92 -3.19
C GLN A 426 2.05 -6.36 -2.82
N TYR A 427 2.99 -6.94 -3.55
CA TYR A 427 3.39 -8.34 -3.37
C TYR A 427 4.92 -8.49 -3.29
N SER A 428 5.38 -9.62 -2.77
CA SER A 428 6.79 -9.99 -2.77
C SER A 428 7.02 -11.37 -3.39
N SER A 429 8.27 -11.72 -3.66
CA SER A 429 8.63 -13.10 -4.03
C SER A 429 8.41 -14.13 -2.91
N ALA A 430 7.96 -13.71 -1.72
CA ALA A 430 7.48 -14.57 -0.65
C ALA A 430 5.95 -14.74 -0.64
N SER A 431 5.19 -13.95 -1.42
CA SER A 431 3.73 -14.01 -1.58
C SER A 431 3.28 -15.22 -2.43
N VAL A 432 3.87 -16.39 -2.19
CA VAL A 432 3.66 -17.63 -2.95
C VAL A 432 2.21 -18.10 -2.81
N GLY A 433 1.54 -18.31 -3.94
CA GLY A 433 0.12 -18.67 -4.02
C GLY A 433 -0.82 -17.48 -4.20
N GLN A 434 -0.35 -16.24 -4.05
CA GLN A 434 -1.14 -15.06 -4.42
C GLN A 434 -1.22 -14.93 -5.94
N VAL A 435 -2.38 -14.51 -6.44
CA VAL A 435 -2.63 -14.25 -7.86
C VAL A 435 -2.48 -12.75 -8.10
N ILE A 436 -1.69 -12.39 -9.11
CA ILE A 436 -1.47 -11.00 -9.52
C ILE A 436 -2.02 -10.77 -10.94
N SER A 437 -2.53 -9.57 -11.19
CA SER A 437 -3.04 -9.11 -12.47
C SER A 437 -2.06 -8.19 -13.20
N GLN A 438 -2.33 -7.88 -14.47
CA GLN A 438 -1.47 -6.98 -15.25
C GLN A 438 -1.30 -5.62 -14.55
N TYR A 439 -0.07 -5.11 -14.52
CA TYR A 439 0.41 -3.90 -13.86
C TYR A 439 0.64 -3.99 -12.35
N ASP A 440 0.30 -5.11 -11.69
CA ASP A 440 0.66 -5.36 -10.30
C ASP A 440 2.18 -5.40 -10.11
N VAL A 441 2.65 -4.98 -8.95
CA VAL A 441 4.08 -4.76 -8.69
C VAL A 441 4.56 -5.65 -7.55
N VAL A 442 5.68 -6.34 -7.80
CA VAL A 442 6.25 -7.38 -6.95
C VAL A 442 7.71 -7.09 -6.61
N ARG A 443 8.07 -7.15 -5.32
CA ARG A 443 9.47 -7.05 -4.87
C ARG A 443 10.15 -8.42 -4.76
N VAL A 444 11.33 -8.53 -5.35
CA VAL A 444 12.19 -9.72 -5.25
C VAL A 444 12.96 -9.68 -3.93
N ALA A 445 12.77 -10.69 -3.07
CA ALA A 445 13.49 -10.79 -1.80
C ALA A 445 15.02 -10.86 -2.00
N SER A 446 15.78 -10.32 -1.06
CA SER A 446 17.26 -10.31 -1.09
C SER A 446 17.88 -11.73 -1.07
N THR A 447 17.13 -12.72 -0.61
CA THR A 447 17.52 -14.15 -0.56
C THR A 447 17.01 -14.96 -1.77
N TYR A 448 16.32 -14.33 -2.72
CA TYR A 448 15.73 -15.00 -3.87
C TYR A 448 16.77 -15.37 -4.93
N ALA A 449 16.74 -16.61 -5.42
CA ALA A 449 17.79 -17.18 -6.27
C ALA A 449 17.36 -17.49 -7.72
N ASN A 450 16.06 -17.37 -8.04
CA ASN A 450 15.49 -17.91 -9.28
C ASN A 450 15.31 -16.86 -10.38
N GLY A 451 16.17 -15.83 -10.41
CA GLY A 451 16.14 -14.76 -11.42
C GLY A 451 15.66 -13.40 -10.89
N GLY A 452 15.86 -12.37 -11.71
CA GLY A 452 15.74 -10.97 -11.31
C GLY A 452 16.96 -10.43 -10.55
N VAL A 453 16.91 -9.15 -10.18
CA VAL A 453 17.88 -8.51 -9.28
C VAL A 453 17.36 -8.66 -7.84
N PRO A 454 18.10 -9.31 -6.91
CA PRO A 454 17.70 -9.41 -5.51
C PRO A 454 17.50 -8.02 -4.88
N GLY A 455 16.39 -7.82 -4.19
CA GLY A 455 15.94 -6.51 -3.68
C GLY A 455 15.22 -5.63 -4.70
N GLY A 456 15.19 -6.01 -5.99
CA GLY A 456 14.58 -5.22 -7.06
C GLY A 456 13.06 -5.34 -7.14
N VAL A 457 12.42 -4.26 -7.61
CA VAL A 457 10.97 -4.16 -7.80
C VAL A 457 10.61 -4.31 -9.29
N TYR A 458 9.58 -5.12 -9.57
CA TYR A 458 9.17 -5.50 -10.92
C TYR A 458 7.66 -5.39 -11.09
N GLN A 459 7.23 -4.73 -12.14
CA GLN A 459 5.84 -4.67 -12.59
C GLN A 459 5.54 -5.86 -13.50
N TYR A 460 4.41 -6.53 -13.27
CA TYR A 460 3.93 -7.62 -14.12
C TYR A 460 3.29 -7.05 -15.40
N THR A 461 3.79 -7.47 -16.56
CA THR A 461 3.32 -7.00 -17.88
C THR A 461 2.54 -8.07 -18.65
N GLY A 462 2.41 -9.28 -18.11
CA GLY A 462 1.67 -10.37 -18.74
C GLY A 462 0.17 -10.06 -18.88
N ALA A 463 -0.48 -10.63 -19.90
CA ALA A 463 -1.86 -10.30 -20.28
C ALA A 463 -2.94 -11.20 -19.63
N THR A 464 -2.53 -12.07 -18.70
CA THR A 464 -3.38 -13.03 -17.97
C THR A 464 -2.90 -13.11 -16.54
N ASP A 465 -3.79 -13.31 -15.58
CA ASP A 465 -3.39 -13.38 -14.17
C ASP A 465 -2.37 -14.50 -13.88
N LEU A 466 -1.45 -14.24 -12.94
CA LEU A 466 -0.34 -15.12 -12.61
C LEU A 466 -0.33 -15.45 -11.12
N ALA A 467 -0.38 -16.75 -10.79
CA ALA A 467 -0.09 -17.20 -9.43
C ALA A 467 1.42 -17.15 -9.15
N LEU A 468 1.84 -16.38 -8.16
CA LEU A 468 3.23 -16.30 -7.71
C LEU A 468 3.71 -17.63 -7.14
N SER A 469 4.92 -18.04 -7.50
CA SER A 469 5.55 -19.29 -7.07
C SER A 469 6.91 -19.04 -6.46
N GLY A 470 7.39 -19.96 -5.61
CA GLY A 470 8.76 -19.91 -5.09
C GLY A 470 9.86 -20.08 -6.17
N THR A 471 9.48 -20.27 -7.43
CA THR A 471 10.34 -20.47 -8.61
C THR A 471 10.03 -19.50 -9.76
N THR A 472 9.25 -18.44 -9.53
CA THR A 472 8.95 -17.38 -10.52
C THR A 472 10.23 -16.66 -10.95
N ASP A 473 10.48 -16.54 -12.26
CA ASP A 473 11.66 -15.87 -12.81
C ASP A 473 11.36 -14.40 -13.17
N TYR A 474 11.87 -13.48 -12.34
CA TYR A 474 11.71 -12.04 -12.52
C TYR A 474 12.71 -11.43 -13.54
N SER A 475 13.50 -12.25 -14.23
CA SER A 475 14.31 -11.82 -15.38
C SER A 475 13.63 -12.02 -16.73
N ASP A 476 12.46 -12.66 -16.78
CA ASP A 476 11.66 -12.81 -18.00
C ASP A 476 11.03 -11.47 -18.43
N THR A 477 11.71 -10.75 -19.33
CA THR A 477 11.25 -9.48 -19.89
C THR A 477 10.00 -9.58 -20.76
N GLY A 478 9.46 -10.78 -21.03
CA GLY A 478 8.15 -10.94 -21.65
C GLY A 478 6.98 -10.72 -20.68
N ASN A 479 7.22 -10.96 -19.39
CA ASN A 479 6.21 -10.90 -18.33
C ASN A 479 6.55 -9.89 -17.21
N TRP A 480 7.79 -9.41 -17.13
CA TRP A 480 8.27 -8.56 -16.05
C TRP A 480 9.07 -7.36 -16.55
N GLN A 481 8.65 -6.17 -16.14
CA GLN A 481 9.37 -4.92 -16.37
C GLN A 481 9.91 -4.38 -15.05
N ARG A 482 11.22 -4.14 -14.95
CA ARG A 482 11.81 -3.54 -13.75
C ARG A 482 11.42 -2.06 -13.66
N VAL A 483 10.75 -1.68 -12.57
CA VAL A 483 10.35 -0.28 -12.32
C VAL A 483 11.58 0.55 -11.97
N ARG A 484 11.62 1.81 -12.45
CA ARG A 484 12.63 2.81 -12.10
C ARG A 484 11.97 4.16 -11.94
N GLU A 485 11.80 4.61 -10.70
CA GLU A 485 11.39 5.97 -10.39
C GLU A 485 12.61 6.84 -10.05
N ALA A 486 12.42 8.16 -10.03
CA ALA A 486 13.48 9.11 -9.73
C ALA A 486 13.78 9.10 -8.22
N SER A 487 15.01 8.74 -7.86
CA SER A 487 15.44 8.62 -6.47
C SER A 487 15.89 9.97 -5.89
N VAL A 488 15.71 10.14 -4.57
CA VAL A 488 16.20 11.31 -3.81
C VAL A 488 17.75 11.44 -3.90
N SER A 489 18.45 10.40 -4.34
CA SER A 489 19.86 10.43 -4.71
C SER A 489 20.25 11.53 -5.72
N ASP A 490 19.33 12.00 -6.57
CA ASP A 490 19.58 13.11 -7.52
C ASP A 490 19.69 14.48 -6.81
N LEU A 491 19.32 14.57 -5.53
CA LEU A 491 19.37 15.78 -4.70
C LEU A 491 20.59 15.85 -3.76
N ILE A 492 21.43 14.80 -3.68
CA ILE A 492 22.59 14.75 -2.78
C ILE A 492 23.87 15.25 -3.50
N PRO A 493 24.45 16.41 -3.12
CA PRO A 493 25.63 16.94 -3.80
C PRO A 493 26.90 16.13 -3.45
N THR A 494 27.68 15.76 -4.46
CA THR A 494 28.99 15.12 -4.27
C THR A 494 30.10 16.17 -4.08
N GLY A 495 30.37 16.52 -2.82
CA GLY A 495 31.44 17.45 -2.41
C GLY A 495 32.65 16.76 -1.80
N LEU A 496 33.79 17.46 -1.73
CA LEU A 496 34.98 17.05 -0.98
C LEU A 496 35.04 17.79 0.36
N ASN A 497 35.20 17.12 1.51
CA ASN A 497 35.19 17.78 2.82
C ASN A 497 36.59 17.82 3.47
N VAL A 498 37.02 19.00 3.91
CA VAL A 498 38.41 19.28 4.33
C VAL A 498 38.58 19.40 5.85
N THR A 499 37.48 19.45 6.63
CA THR A 499 37.50 19.68 8.09
C THR A 499 36.56 18.71 8.81
N ALA A 500 36.45 18.80 10.13
CA ALA A 500 35.51 18.00 10.91
C ALA A 500 34.07 18.04 10.33
N SER A 501 33.43 16.88 10.31
CA SER A 501 32.08 16.67 9.79
C SER A 501 31.30 15.82 10.78
N GLU A 502 30.19 16.32 11.28
CA GLU A 502 29.33 15.62 12.23
C GLU A 502 28.07 15.13 11.53
N SER A 503 27.73 13.85 11.70
CA SER A 503 26.50 13.24 11.20
C SER A 503 25.83 12.46 12.32
N VAL A 504 24.53 12.68 12.49
CA VAL A 504 23.69 12.00 13.46
C VAL A 504 22.40 11.56 12.79
N ALA A 505 22.03 10.30 12.98
CA ALA A 505 20.76 9.76 12.53
C ALA A 505 20.07 9.00 13.67
N VAL A 506 18.81 9.33 13.93
CA VAL A 506 18.00 8.76 15.01
C VAL A 506 16.65 8.29 14.45
N GLY A 507 16.35 7.02 14.68
CA GLY A 507 15.10 6.38 14.29
C GLY A 507 14.33 5.84 15.49
N GLY A 508 13.01 6.01 15.49
CA GLY A 508 12.10 5.40 16.45
C GLY A 508 10.84 4.89 15.78
N LEU A 509 10.56 3.60 15.89
CA LEU A 509 9.36 2.95 15.33
C LEU A 509 8.60 2.23 16.45
N VAL A 510 7.29 2.45 16.56
CA VAL A 510 6.42 1.69 17.45
C VAL A 510 5.18 1.30 16.68
N VAL A 511 4.92 0.00 16.56
CA VAL A 511 3.79 -0.52 15.76
C VAL A 511 2.96 -1.47 16.60
N ARG A 512 1.70 -1.13 16.83
CA ARG A 512 0.74 -1.99 17.53
C ARG A 512 -0.39 -2.41 16.59
N ASN A 513 -0.45 -3.70 16.31
CA ASN A 513 -1.56 -4.33 15.60
C ASN A 513 -2.39 -5.17 16.59
N GLU A 514 -3.71 -5.02 16.58
CA GLU A 514 -4.63 -5.77 17.45
C GLU A 514 -5.84 -6.26 16.67
N LEU A 515 -5.98 -7.58 16.55
CA LEU A 515 -7.09 -8.21 15.85
C LEU A 515 -7.91 -9.04 16.83
N ALA A 516 -9.16 -8.62 17.05
CA ALA A 516 -10.19 -9.37 17.74
C ALA A 516 -11.30 -9.75 16.75
N GLY A 517 -11.75 -10.99 16.84
CA GLY A 517 -12.84 -11.56 16.05
C GLY A 517 -13.47 -12.73 16.81
N GLY A 518 -14.55 -13.26 16.26
CA GLY A 518 -15.24 -14.42 16.80
C GLY A 518 -16.61 -14.64 16.18
N ALA A 519 -16.96 -15.91 15.98
CA ALA A 519 -18.27 -16.33 15.53
C ALA A 519 -18.97 -17.18 16.60
N THR A 520 -20.24 -16.90 16.86
CA THR A 520 -21.09 -17.69 17.76
C THR A 520 -22.41 -18.01 17.06
N ALA A 521 -22.62 -19.28 16.77
CA ALA A 521 -23.92 -19.80 16.35
C ALA A 521 -24.51 -20.68 17.47
N ARG A 522 -25.78 -20.46 17.84
CA ARG A 522 -26.43 -21.28 18.89
C ARG A 522 -27.95 -21.41 18.72
N ILE A 523 -28.45 -22.57 19.13
CA ILE A 523 -29.87 -22.80 19.43
C ILE A 523 -29.97 -23.04 20.93
N ASN A 524 -30.82 -22.30 21.63
CA ASN A 524 -30.98 -22.41 23.08
C ASN A 524 -32.43 -22.12 23.47
N GLN A 525 -33.10 -23.09 24.10
CA GLN A 525 -34.54 -23.09 24.39
C GLN A 525 -35.44 -23.38 23.17
N GLY A 526 -36.69 -23.73 23.46
CA GLY A 526 -37.72 -24.08 22.48
C GLY A 526 -37.60 -25.47 21.86
N THR A 527 -38.58 -25.79 21.02
CA THR A 527 -38.51 -26.94 20.10
C THR A 527 -38.04 -26.44 18.73
N VAL A 528 -36.94 -27.00 18.22
CA VAL A 528 -36.48 -26.77 16.85
C VAL A 528 -36.59 -28.06 16.04
N SER A 529 -37.19 -27.97 14.86
CA SER A 529 -37.35 -29.11 13.94
C SER A 529 -37.43 -28.64 12.49
N GLY A 530 -36.97 -29.48 11.57
CA GLY A 530 -37.02 -29.28 10.12
C GLY A 530 -36.55 -30.55 9.41
N GLY A 531 -36.46 -30.53 8.09
CA GLY A 531 -35.87 -31.64 7.31
C GLY A 531 -34.40 -31.91 7.69
N SER A 532 -33.69 -30.86 8.10
CA SER A 532 -32.40 -30.92 8.81
C SER A 532 -32.31 -29.74 9.80
N VAL A 533 -31.37 -29.82 10.75
CA VAL A 533 -31.02 -28.71 11.65
C VAL A 533 -29.50 -28.57 11.68
N THR A 534 -29.00 -27.40 11.29
CA THR A 534 -27.57 -27.08 11.22
C THR A 534 -27.27 -25.86 12.10
N VAL A 535 -26.20 -25.95 12.88
CA VAL A 535 -25.63 -24.83 13.63
C VAL A 535 -24.14 -24.80 13.31
N ASP A 536 -23.67 -23.74 12.65
CA ASP A 536 -22.29 -23.60 12.20
C ASP A 536 -21.71 -22.23 12.57
N ALA A 537 -20.45 -22.21 13.00
CA ALA A 537 -19.76 -21.00 13.42
C ALA A 537 -18.32 -21.02 12.91
N GLN A 538 -17.99 -20.07 12.05
CA GLN A 538 -16.68 -19.95 11.42
C GLN A 538 -16.09 -18.57 11.72
N SER A 539 -14.89 -18.52 12.28
CA SER A 539 -14.14 -17.27 12.43
C SER A 539 -12.77 -17.44 11.79
N ARG A 540 -12.41 -16.50 10.92
CA ARG A 540 -11.15 -16.41 10.20
C ARG A 540 -10.52 -15.09 10.59
N THR A 541 -9.37 -15.14 11.26
CA THR A 541 -8.63 -13.94 11.67
C THR A 541 -7.19 -14.04 11.17
N GLN A 542 -6.78 -13.07 10.36
CA GLN A 542 -5.43 -12.98 9.81
C GLN A 542 -4.82 -11.61 10.10
N LEU A 543 -3.58 -11.61 10.58
CA LEU A 543 -2.78 -10.42 10.81
C LEU A 543 -1.44 -10.66 10.10
N ASP A 544 -1.21 -9.93 9.02
CA ASP A 544 0.09 -9.82 8.36
C ASP A 544 0.60 -8.40 8.54
N ALA A 545 1.83 -8.24 9.02
CA ALA A 545 2.37 -6.94 9.36
C ALA A 545 3.89 -6.88 9.21
N THR A 546 4.35 -5.87 8.49
CA THR A 546 5.77 -5.53 8.30
C THR A 546 6.11 -4.25 9.04
N SER A 547 7.34 -4.17 9.55
CA SER A 547 7.85 -3.00 10.26
C SER A 547 9.34 -2.91 10.01
N GLU A 548 9.75 -1.93 9.21
CA GLU A 548 11.14 -1.71 8.83
C GLU A 548 11.61 -0.34 9.34
N GLY A 549 12.72 -0.36 10.09
CA GLY A 549 13.36 0.84 10.61
C GLY A 549 14.78 0.96 10.08
N ILE A 550 14.99 1.93 9.20
CA ILE A 550 16.27 2.29 8.63
C ILE A 550 16.78 3.55 9.33
N VAL A 551 18.03 3.49 9.78
CA VAL A 551 18.77 4.68 10.23
C VAL A 551 20.18 4.63 9.68
N GLU A 552 20.69 5.72 9.12
CA GLU A 552 22.07 5.75 8.62
C GLU A 552 22.71 7.14 8.74
N SER A 553 24.00 7.19 9.08
CA SER A 553 24.76 8.41 9.37
C SER A 553 26.13 8.30 8.71
N SER A 554 26.60 9.35 8.02
CA SER A 554 27.95 9.38 7.45
C SER A 554 28.64 10.73 7.59
N GLY A 555 29.56 10.80 8.56
CA GLY A 555 30.48 11.90 8.80
C GLY A 555 31.93 11.42 8.81
N GLY A 556 32.82 12.16 8.15
CA GLY A 556 34.25 11.87 8.04
C GLY A 556 35.00 13.01 7.36
N SER A 557 36.32 13.03 7.44
CA SER A 557 37.15 14.07 6.81
C SER A 557 38.56 13.62 6.47
N ALA A 558 39.25 14.37 5.61
CA ALA A 558 40.64 14.11 5.27
C ALA A 558 41.67 14.51 6.36
N PHE A 559 41.32 15.38 7.32
CA PHE A 559 42.30 16.01 8.24
C PHE A 559 41.84 16.26 9.69
N GLY A 560 40.58 15.99 10.05
CA GLY A 560 39.99 16.29 11.37
C GLY A 560 39.11 15.18 11.94
N THR A 561 38.68 15.36 13.20
CA THR A 561 37.81 14.42 13.93
C THR A 561 36.34 14.75 13.73
N GLY A 562 35.52 13.78 13.31
CA GLY A 562 34.06 13.91 13.23
C GLY A 562 33.32 12.90 14.09
N VAL A 563 32.07 13.17 14.42
CA VAL A 563 31.14 12.23 15.04
C VAL A 563 30.26 11.61 13.97
N SER A 564 30.12 10.29 13.96
CA SER A 564 29.08 9.57 13.24
C SER A 564 28.29 8.75 14.25
N LEU A 565 26.98 8.93 14.30
CA LEU A 565 26.10 8.29 15.28
C LEU A 565 24.79 7.86 14.61
N ALA A 566 24.53 6.56 14.64
CA ALA A 566 23.28 5.97 14.18
C ALA A 566 22.60 5.25 15.35
N ILE A 567 21.34 5.58 15.65
CA ILE A 567 20.54 4.96 16.71
C ILE A 567 19.16 4.61 16.16
N ASN A 568 18.76 3.33 16.22
CA ASN A 568 17.39 2.90 15.93
C ASN A 568 16.80 2.20 17.15
N ALA A 569 15.52 2.46 17.44
CA ALA A 569 14.72 1.73 18.41
C ALA A 569 13.39 1.33 17.76
N MET A 570 13.03 0.05 17.86
CA MET A 570 11.78 -0.50 17.34
C MET A 570 11.06 -1.31 18.43
N ILE A 571 9.74 -1.18 18.52
CA ILE A 571 8.85 -1.90 19.46
C ILE A 571 7.63 -2.44 18.72
#